data_AF-A0A7Y9I132-F1
#
_entry.id   AF-A0A7Y9I132-F1
#
_cell.length_a   1.000
_cell.length_b   1.000
_cell.length_c   1.000
_cell.angle_alpha   90.00
_cell.angle_beta   90.00
_cell.angle_gamma   90.00
#
_symmetry.space_group_name_H-M   'P 1'
#
loop_
_entity.id
_entity.type
_entity.pdbx_description
1 polymer ?
#
loop_
_entity_poly.entity_id
_entity_poly.type
_entity_poly.pdbx_seq_one_letter_code
_entity_poly.pdbx_strand_id
1 'polypeptide(L)'
;MDKIFISNQIKLEILRICGQPTHKAYNLPGNLTLDLFSYDQNEEYCRLLEQKLQEIASQYETGKIILPGDVSKHHTVSDCIKMVFA
;
A
#
# COMPACT_ATOMS: atom_id res chain seq x y z
N MET A 1 -14.36 10.05 -8.28
CA MET A 1 -14.72 8.62 -8.17
C MET A 1 -13.47 7.76 -7.98
N ASP A 2 -12.32 8.25 -8.41
CA ASP A 2 -11.02 7.56 -8.46
C ASP A 2 -10.40 7.27 -7.09
N LYS A 3 -10.65 8.12 -6.08
CA LYS A 3 -10.02 7.97 -4.76
C LYS A 3 -10.37 6.65 -4.06
N ILE A 4 -11.63 6.21 -4.16
CA ILE A 4 -12.09 4.96 -3.57
C ILE A 4 -11.51 3.76 -4.32
N PHE A 5 -11.44 3.85 -5.65
CA PHE A 5 -10.90 2.79 -6.50
C PHE A 5 -9.40 2.56 -6.23
N ILE A 6 -8.61 3.63 -6.29
CA ILE A 6 -7.16 3.60 -6.00
C ILE A 6 -6.92 3.14 -4.55
N SER A 7 -7.71 3.61 -3.58
CA SER A 7 -7.59 3.13 -2.18
C SER A 7 -7.82 1.63 -2.07
N ASN A 8 -8.82 1.09 -2.76
CA ASN A 8 -9.07 -0.36 -2.79
C ASN A 8 -7.96 -1.12 -3.50
N GLN A 9 -7.40 -0.57 -4.58
CA GLN A 9 -6.27 -1.16 -5.30
C GLN A 9 -5.03 -1.24 -4.39
N ILE A 10 -4.72 -0.18 -3.65
CA ILE A 10 -3.62 -0.17 -2.67
C ILE A 10 -3.83 -1.25 -1.59
N LYS A 11 -5.05 -1.34 -1.04
CA LYS A 11 -5.38 -2.39 -0.05
C LYS A 11 -5.23 -3.80 -0.61
N LEU A 12 -5.59 -4.01 -1.89
CA LEU A 12 -5.41 -5.29 -2.57
C LEU A 12 -3.93 -5.65 -2.73
N GLU A 13 -3.09 -4.70 -3.15
CA GLU A 13 -1.66 -4.94 -3.32
C GLU A 13 -0.96 -5.20 -1.99
N ILE A 14 -1.34 -4.49 -0.91
CA ILE A 14 -0.83 -4.77 0.44
C ILE A 14 -1.07 -6.23 0.81
N LEU A 15 -2.31 -6.71 0.66
CA LEU A 15 -2.69 -8.10 0.96
C LEU A 15 -2.00 -9.11 0.05
N ARG A 16 -1.87 -8.79 -1.24
CA ARG A 16 -1.26 -9.65 -2.25
C ARG A 16 0.21 -9.90 -1.96
N ILE A 17 0.96 -8.84 -1.61
CA ILE A 17 2.40 -8.92 -1.33
C ILE A 17 2.68 -9.79 -0.10
N CYS A 18 1.89 -9.66 0.97
CA CYS A 18 2.03 -10.49 2.17
C CYS A 18 1.34 -11.88 2.06
N GLY A 19 0.88 -12.28 0.87
CA GLY A 19 0.25 -13.59 0.66
C GLY A 19 -1.07 -13.79 1.40
N GLN A 20 -1.75 -12.71 1.78
CA GLN A 20 -3.00 -12.74 2.53
C GLN A 20 -4.21 -12.92 1.59
N PRO A 21 -5.35 -13.47 2.09
CA PRO A 21 -6.54 -13.65 1.28
C PRO A 21 -7.10 -12.31 0.80
N THR A 22 -7.16 -12.10 -0.52
CA THR A 22 -7.59 -10.83 -1.15
C THR A 22 -9.11 -10.64 -1.18
N HIS A 23 -9.88 -11.65 -0.76
CA HIS A 23 -11.36 -11.68 -0.82
C HIS A 23 -12.08 -10.57 -0.03
N LYS A 24 -11.37 -9.86 0.86
CA LYS A 24 -11.93 -8.79 1.71
C LYS A 24 -11.07 -7.52 1.77
N ALA A 25 -10.32 -7.20 0.73
CA ALA A 25 -9.46 -6.00 0.70
C ALA A 25 -10.20 -4.69 1.04
N TYR A 26 -11.48 -4.58 0.67
CA TYR A 26 -12.33 -3.42 1.02
C TYR A 26 -12.54 -3.25 2.53
N ASN A 27 -12.49 -4.34 3.30
CA ASN A 27 -12.62 -4.34 4.76
C ASN A 27 -11.29 -4.12 5.48
N LEU A 28 -10.17 -3.93 4.76
CA LEU A 28 -8.89 -3.68 5.40
C LEU A 28 -8.98 -2.34 6.18
N PRO A 29 -8.89 -2.38 7.53
CA PRO A 29 -8.91 -1.17 8.34
C PRO A 29 -7.71 -0.30 8.01
N GLY A 30 -7.95 1.00 7.82
CA GLY A 30 -6.90 1.96 7.46
C GLY A 30 -5.85 2.14 8.56
N ASN A 31 -6.21 1.90 9.82
CA ASN A 31 -5.34 2.03 10.98
C ASN A 31 -4.47 0.78 11.26
N LEU A 32 -4.58 -0.28 10.46
CA LEU A 32 -3.66 -1.41 10.59
C LEU A 32 -2.29 -1.01 10.08
N THR A 33 -1.28 -1.31 10.89
CA THR A 33 0.13 -1.17 10.57
C THR A 33 0.60 -2.33 9.69
N LEU A 34 1.63 -2.08 8.88
CA LEU A 34 2.18 -3.07 7.96
C LEU A 34 2.86 -4.25 8.66
N ASP A 35 3.35 -4.05 9.89
CA ASP A 35 3.91 -5.11 10.75
C ASP A 35 2.95 -6.29 10.99
N LEU A 36 1.64 -6.04 11.09
CA LEU A 36 0.61 -7.08 11.22
C LEU A 36 0.50 -7.97 9.97
N PHE A 37 1.10 -7.56 8.87
CA PHE A 37 1.16 -8.29 7.61
C PHE A 37 2.56 -8.87 7.35
N SER A 38 3.38 -9.04 8.38
CA SER A 38 4.73 -9.61 8.28
C SER A 38 5.72 -8.78 7.43
N TYR A 39 5.42 -7.51 7.19
CA TYR A 39 6.37 -6.57 6.55
C TYR A 39 7.56 -6.25 7.46
N ASP A 40 7.49 -6.61 8.74
CA ASP A 40 8.62 -6.52 9.67
C ASP A 40 9.66 -7.62 9.45
N GLN A 41 9.24 -8.77 8.93
CA GLN A 41 10.10 -9.94 8.70
C GLN A 41 10.75 -9.95 7.32
N ASN A 42 10.21 -9.17 6.38
CA ASN A 42 10.71 -9.13 5.01
C ASN A 42 10.75 -7.69 4.46
N GLU A 43 11.94 -7.09 4.49
CA GLU A 43 12.16 -5.75 3.88
C GLU A 43 11.81 -5.72 2.39
N GLU A 44 11.88 -6.86 1.69
CA GLU A 44 11.47 -6.92 0.28
C GLU A 44 9.98 -6.61 0.10
N TYR A 45 9.12 -6.89 1.09
CA TYR A 45 7.70 -6.55 1.01
C TYR A 45 7.48 -5.04 1.01
N CYS A 46 8.23 -4.29 1.83
CA CYS A 46 8.20 -2.83 1.79
C CYS A 46 8.64 -2.31 0.41
N ARG A 47 9.72 -2.87 -0.16
CA ARG A 47 10.26 -2.49 -1.48
C ARG A 47 9.29 -2.80 -2.62
N LEU A 48 8.66 -3.98 -2.58
CA LEU A 48 7.61 -4.37 -3.52
C LEU A 48 6.39 -3.45 -3.41
N LEU A 49 5.99 -3.09 -2.19
CA LEU A 49 4.87 -2.20 -1.97
C LEU A 49 5.17 -0.80 -2.49
N GLU A 50 6.36 -0.25 -2.25
CA GLU A 50 6.80 1.03 -2.82
C GLU A 50 6.72 1.03 -4.35
N GLN A 51 7.23 -0.02 -4.99
CA GLN A 51 7.14 -0.16 -6.43
C GLN A 51 5.67 -0.16 -6.90
N LYS A 52 4.79 -0.90 -6.21
CA LYS A 52 3.36 -0.94 -6.55
C LYS A 52 2.66 0.39 -6.32
N LEU A 53 2.97 1.09 -5.23
CA LEU A 53 2.44 2.41 -4.96
C LEU A 53 2.90 3.40 -6.04
N GLN A 54 4.16 3.35 -6.47
CA GLN A 54 4.68 4.20 -7.55
C GLN A 54 4.00 3.89 -8.89
N GLU A 55 3.79 2.61 -9.22
CA GLU A 55 3.06 2.19 -10.43
C GLU A 55 1.63 2.77 -10.41
N ILE A 56 0.92 2.64 -9.28
CA ILE A 56 -0.42 3.21 -9.10
C ILE A 56 -0.37 4.74 -9.23
N ALA A 57 0.53 5.41 -8.51
CA ALA A 57 0.68 6.86 -8.54
C ALA A 57 0.90 7.40 -9.96
N SER A 58 1.67 6.65 -10.77
CA SER A 58 1.95 6.95 -12.18
C SER A 58 0.74 6.67 -13.08
N GLN A 59 0.06 5.53 -12.89
CA GLN A 59 -1.13 5.14 -13.67
C GLN A 59 -2.28 6.14 -13.52
N TYR A 60 -2.44 6.72 -12.33
CA TYR A 60 -3.51 7.68 -12.03
C TYR A 60 -3.03 9.14 -12.05
N GLU A 61 -1.83 9.40 -12.58
CA GLU A 61 -1.26 10.75 -12.75
C GLU A 61 -1.36 11.61 -11.48
N THR A 62 -1.16 10.98 -10.32
CA THR A 62 -1.30 11.64 -9.00
C THR A 62 -0.21 12.68 -8.73
N GLY A 63 0.86 12.68 -9.54
CA GLY A 63 2.02 13.54 -9.39
C GLY A 63 2.93 13.16 -8.20
N LYS A 64 2.69 12.00 -7.58
CA LYS A 64 3.46 11.53 -6.43
C LYS A 64 4.62 10.63 -6.86
N ILE A 65 5.70 10.76 -6.11
CA ILE A 65 6.92 9.96 -6.27
C ILE A 65 7.10 9.21 -4.94
N ILE A 66 7.01 7.89 -5.00
CA ILE A 66 7.29 6.96 -3.91
C ILE A 66 8.65 6.32 -4.21
N LEU A 67 9.61 6.56 -3.32
CA LEU A 67 10.97 6.10 -3.42
C LEU A 67 11.24 4.92 -2.49
N PRO A 68 12.30 4.13 -2.77
CA PRO A 68 12.78 3.14 -1.82
C PRO A 68 13.14 3.77 -0.48
N GLY A 69 12.41 3.40 0.56
CA GLY A 69 12.56 3.90 1.94
C GLY A 69 11.35 4.66 2.46
N ASP A 70 10.44 5.06 1.58
CA ASP A 70 9.24 5.81 1.95
C ASP A 70 8.23 4.94 2.71
N VAL A 71 8.20 3.64 2.44
CA VAL A 71 7.35 2.69 3.16
C VAL A 71 8.16 1.97 4.23
N SER A 72 7.53 1.80 5.39
CA SER A 72 8.12 1.13 6.55
C SER A 72 7.04 0.31 7.23
N LYS A 73 7.44 -0.73 7.97
CA LYS A 73 6.54 -1.59 8.74
C LYS A 73 5.62 -0.85 9.73
N HIS A 74 6.03 0.35 10.17
CA HIS A 74 5.25 1.17 11.10
C HIS A 74 4.20 2.04 10.40
N HIS A 75 4.23 2.12 9.07
CA HIS A 75 3.19 2.81 8.32
C HIS A 75 1.90 2.04 8.38
N THR A 76 0.80 2.77 8.43
CA THR A 76 -0.54 2.19 8.34
C THR A 76 -0.97 2.06 6.88
N VAL A 77 -1.98 1.22 6.64
CA VAL A 77 -2.66 1.13 5.34
C VAL A 77 -3.12 2.52 4.86
N SER A 78 -3.63 3.35 5.77
CA SER A 78 -4.02 4.73 5.47
C SER A 78 -2.85 5.63 5.09
N ASP A 79 -1.65 5.40 5.64
CA ASP A 79 -0.46 6.17 5.26
C ASP A 79 0.00 5.81 3.86
N CYS A 80 0.02 4.53 3.50
CA CYS A 80 0.30 4.08 2.13
C CYS A 80 -0.70 4.68 1.12
N ILE A 81 -1.98 4.76 1.49
CA ILE A 81 -3.00 5.41 0.67
C ILE A 81 -2.69 6.91 0.53
N LYS A 82 -2.36 7.60 1.63
CA LYS A 82 -2.02 9.02 1.60
C LYS A 82 -0.77 9.29 0.77
N MET A 83 0.25 8.44 0.77
CA MET A 83 1.45 8.64 -0.07
C MET A 83 1.12 8.77 -1.57
N VAL A 84 0.06 8.09 -2.03
CA VAL A 84 -0.40 8.16 -3.42
C VAL A 84 -1.29 9.38 -3.69
N PHE A 85 -1.85 10.04 -2.67
CA PHE A 85 -2.81 11.14 -2.85
C PHE A 85 -2.41 12.51 -2.28
N ALA A 86 -1.54 12.55 -1.28
CA ALA A 86 -1.26 13.71 -0.43
C ALA A 86 -0.12 14.53 -0.99
#